data_AF-A0A8J6ZAC2-F1
#
_entry.id   AF-A0A8J6ZAC2-F1
#
_cell.length_a   1.000
_cell.length_b   1.000
_cell.length_c   1.000
_cell.angle_alpha   90.00
_cell.angle_beta   90.00
_cell.angle_gamma   90.00
#
_symmetry.space_group_name_H-M   'P 1'
#
loop_
_entity.id
_entity.type
_entity.pdbx_description
1 polymer ?
#
loop_
_entity_poly.entity_id
_entity_poly.type
_entity_poly.pdbx_seq_one_letter_code
_entity_poly.pdbx_strand_id
1 'polypeptide(L)'
;MLTYNYYGHACFMLDDGACKILVDPFLTGNPQAAIDESNVEADYILITHAHSDHVGDAPNIAIRTGAKVIAIPEVTDFGGEQVKVIGMNIGGTVKTSFGFVRMVPAVHSSGVGGGVACGFVIGVGGKVVYFAGDTALFGDMKLIGERDKIDWAILPIGGHYTMDPVDAAKAVTLLGATNAIPVHYNTWDIIRQNPEDFAAHVVGAKVHIVKPGQSIQLM
;
A
#
# COMPACT_ATOMS: atom_id res chain seq x y z
N MET A 1 17.81 0.92 -8.45
CA MET A 1 16.85 1.97 -8.89
C MET A 1 15.48 1.44 -8.50
N LEU A 2 14.63 2.23 -7.86
CA LEU A 2 13.37 1.71 -7.31
C LEU A 2 12.27 1.74 -8.37
N THR A 3 11.70 0.58 -8.67
CA THR A 3 10.59 0.40 -9.60
C THR A 3 9.28 0.19 -8.84
N TYR A 4 8.24 0.90 -9.23
CA TYR A 4 6.86 0.65 -8.81
C TYR A 4 6.14 -0.10 -9.93
N ASN A 5 5.65 -1.31 -9.65
CA ASN A 5 4.84 -2.10 -10.57
C ASN A 5 3.42 -2.18 -10.02
N TYR A 6 2.42 -1.74 -10.78
CA TYR A 6 1.04 -1.71 -10.31
C TYR A 6 0.27 -2.93 -10.78
N TYR A 7 -0.39 -3.65 -9.87
CA TYR A 7 -1.14 -4.85 -10.19
C TYR A 7 -2.66 -4.68 -10.09
N GLY A 8 -3.13 -3.53 -9.62
CA GLY A 8 -4.55 -3.16 -9.56
C GLY A 8 -5.10 -3.07 -8.14
N HIS A 9 -6.22 -2.38 -7.96
CA HIS A 9 -6.78 -2.06 -6.65
C HIS A 9 -5.74 -1.39 -5.72
N ALA A 10 -5.39 -2.01 -4.58
CA ALA A 10 -4.31 -1.59 -3.68
C ALA A 10 -3.02 -2.42 -3.84
N CYS A 11 -3.00 -3.37 -4.78
CA CYS A 11 -1.89 -4.30 -4.99
C CYS A 11 -0.79 -3.70 -5.88
N PHE A 12 0.43 -3.63 -5.35
CA PHE A 12 1.61 -3.18 -6.09
C PHE A 12 2.89 -3.82 -5.55
N MET A 13 3.97 -3.70 -6.34
CA MET A 13 5.31 -4.15 -5.99
C MET A 13 6.30 -2.99 -6.01
N LEU A 14 7.09 -2.86 -4.96
CA LEU A 14 8.31 -2.07 -4.95
C LEU A 14 9.51 -3.00 -5.16
N ASP A 15 10.28 -2.75 -6.22
CA ASP A 15 11.43 -3.57 -6.61
C ASP A 15 12.66 -2.68 -6.85
N ASP A 16 13.69 -2.81 -6.01
CA ASP A 16 14.95 -2.05 -6.16
C ASP A 16 16.03 -2.79 -6.96
N GLY A 17 15.70 -3.98 -7.49
CA GLY A 17 16.57 -4.93 -8.18
C GLY A 17 17.23 -5.96 -7.25
N ALA A 18 17.19 -5.74 -5.94
CA ALA A 18 17.74 -6.65 -4.93
C ALA A 18 16.65 -7.27 -4.04
N CYS A 19 15.53 -6.58 -3.85
CA CYS A 19 14.42 -7.03 -3.02
C CYS A 19 13.07 -6.66 -3.64
N LYS A 20 12.13 -7.60 -3.63
CA LYS A 20 10.74 -7.47 -4.08
C LYS A 20 9.79 -7.37 -2.90
N ILE A 21 9.16 -6.22 -2.73
CA ILE A 21 8.20 -5.93 -1.65
C ILE A 21 6.79 -5.82 -2.24
N LEU A 22 6.00 -6.87 -2.06
CA LEU A 22 4.60 -6.92 -2.48
C LEU A 22 3.73 -6.27 -1.40
N VAL A 23 2.69 -5.55 -1.80
CA VAL A 23 1.76 -4.88 -0.89
C VAL A 23 0.33 -5.28 -1.22
N ASP A 24 -0.46 -5.62 -0.21
CA ASP A 24 -1.90 -5.90 -0.27
C ASP A 24 -2.33 -6.75 -1.50
N PRO A 25 -1.89 -8.02 -1.60
CA PRO A 25 -1.98 -8.80 -2.83
C PRO A 25 -3.36 -9.40 -3.12
N PHE A 26 -4.35 -8.55 -3.37
CA PHE A 26 -5.64 -8.96 -3.93
C PHE A 26 -5.56 -9.12 -5.46
N LEU A 27 -5.37 -10.37 -5.91
CA LEU A 27 -5.25 -10.73 -7.32
C LEU A 27 -6.41 -11.63 -7.75
N THR A 28 -6.64 -12.74 -7.05
CA THR A 28 -7.74 -13.66 -7.34
C THR A 28 -9.08 -12.99 -7.04
N GLY A 29 -9.93 -12.85 -8.06
CA GLY A 29 -11.23 -12.18 -7.95
C GLY A 29 -11.18 -10.66 -8.16
N ASN A 30 -9.98 -10.08 -8.33
CA ASN A 30 -9.83 -8.68 -8.71
C ASN A 30 -9.97 -8.54 -10.24
N PRO A 31 -11.02 -7.88 -10.76
CA PRO A 31 -11.23 -7.74 -12.21
C PRO A 31 -10.17 -6.88 -12.91
N GLN A 32 -9.35 -6.15 -12.15
CA GLN A 32 -8.25 -5.34 -12.65
C GLN A 32 -6.88 -6.01 -12.48
N ALA A 33 -6.80 -7.22 -11.89
CA ALA A 33 -5.54 -7.89 -11.62
C ALA A 33 -4.71 -8.02 -12.89
N ALA A 34 -3.52 -7.44 -12.88
CA ALA A 34 -2.62 -7.46 -14.02
C ALA A 34 -1.65 -8.64 -14.03
N ILE A 35 -1.64 -9.45 -12.97
CA ILE A 35 -0.81 -10.63 -12.80
C ILE A 35 -1.59 -11.70 -12.05
N ASP A 36 -1.37 -12.95 -12.41
CA ASP A 36 -1.90 -14.10 -11.68
C ASP A 36 -1.05 -14.38 -10.42
N GLU A 37 -1.69 -14.76 -9.31
CA GLU A 37 -0.98 -15.03 -8.05
C GLU A 37 0.14 -16.06 -8.22
N SER A 38 0.03 -17.02 -9.15
CA SER A 38 1.03 -18.05 -9.44
C SER A 38 2.36 -17.51 -9.96
N ASN A 39 2.35 -16.33 -10.59
CA ASN A 39 3.50 -15.73 -11.25
C ASN A 39 4.20 -14.64 -10.41
N VAL A 40 3.66 -14.31 -9.23
CA VAL A 40 4.23 -13.28 -8.36
C VAL A 40 5.49 -13.80 -7.67
N GLU A 41 6.57 -13.04 -7.74
CA GLU A 41 7.75 -13.22 -6.88
C GLU A 41 7.75 -12.14 -5.80
N ALA A 42 8.10 -12.51 -4.57
CA ALA A 42 8.19 -11.58 -3.45
C ALA A 42 9.22 -12.08 -2.42
N ASP A 43 9.95 -11.16 -1.82
CA ASP A 43 10.79 -11.41 -0.63
C ASP A 43 10.05 -11.01 0.65
N TYR A 44 9.21 -9.97 0.54
CA TYR A 44 8.37 -9.44 1.60
C TYR A 44 6.96 -9.18 1.10
N ILE A 45 5.98 -9.37 1.97
CA ILE A 45 4.59 -9.00 1.74
C ILE A 45 4.15 -8.09 2.89
N LEU A 46 3.64 -6.90 2.58
CA LEU A 46 3.09 -5.96 3.56
C LEU A 46 1.58 -5.98 3.44
N ILE A 47 0.89 -6.11 4.57
CA ILE A 47 -0.57 -6.15 4.60
C ILE A 47 -1.08 -5.08 5.55
N THR A 48 -1.91 -4.17 5.03
CA THR A 48 -2.43 -3.03 5.77
C THR A 48 -3.53 -3.41 6.75
N HIS A 49 -4.40 -4.33 6.35
CA HIS A 49 -5.52 -4.80 7.15
C HIS A 49 -6.14 -6.09 6.57
N ALA A 50 -7.07 -6.71 7.31
CA ALA A 50 -7.56 -8.05 7.02
C ALA A 50 -8.80 -8.14 6.10
N HIS A 51 -9.23 -7.05 5.44
CA HIS A 51 -10.28 -7.19 4.43
C HIS A 51 -9.77 -8.01 3.23
N SER A 52 -10.69 -8.71 2.57
CA SER A 52 -10.36 -9.69 1.52
C SER A 52 -9.66 -9.07 0.31
N ASP A 53 -9.96 -7.81 0.02
CA ASP A 53 -9.37 -7.00 -1.05
C ASP A 53 -7.99 -6.42 -0.71
N HIS A 54 -7.43 -6.79 0.45
CA HIS A 54 -6.05 -6.47 0.86
C HIS A 54 -5.25 -7.73 1.20
N VAL A 55 -5.78 -8.63 2.03
CA VAL A 55 -5.10 -9.91 2.31
C VAL A 55 -4.98 -10.74 1.04
N GLY A 56 -6.08 -10.88 0.31
CA GLY A 56 -6.15 -11.63 -0.95
C GLY A 56 -5.36 -12.94 -0.93
N ASP A 57 -4.38 -13.00 -1.82
CA ASP A 57 -3.56 -14.16 -2.12
C ASP A 57 -2.27 -14.22 -1.29
N ALA A 58 -2.11 -13.32 -0.30
CA ALA A 58 -0.91 -13.25 0.55
C ALA A 58 -0.50 -14.61 1.16
N PRO A 59 -1.42 -15.45 1.69
CA PRO A 59 -1.03 -16.73 2.27
C PRO A 59 -0.37 -17.66 1.25
N ASN A 60 -0.97 -17.81 0.06
CA ASN A 60 -0.48 -18.69 -0.99
C ASN A 60 0.85 -18.20 -1.56
N ILE A 61 0.95 -16.89 -1.81
CA ILE A 61 2.18 -16.25 -2.31
C ILE A 61 3.30 -16.40 -1.27
N ALA A 62 3.03 -16.16 0.01
CA ALA A 62 4.02 -16.29 1.07
C ALA A 62 4.55 -17.72 1.21
N ILE A 63 3.68 -18.72 1.16
CA ILE A 63 4.07 -20.14 1.24
C ILE A 63 4.94 -20.52 0.04
N ARG A 64 4.52 -20.16 -1.18
CA ARG A 64 5.24 -20.53 -2.41
C ARG A 64 6.63 -19.87 -2.50
N THR A 65 6.69 -18.58 -2.21
CA THR A 65 7.91 -17.77 -2.37
C THR A 65 8.83 -17.85 -1.15
N GLY A 66 8.28 -18.22 0.01
CA GLY A 66 8.97 -18.14 1.30
C GLY A 66 9.13 -16.70 1.82
N ALA A 67 8.39 -15.74 1.24
CA ALA A 67 8.39 -14.33 1.62
C ALA A 67 8.03 -14.13 3.09
N LYS A 68 8.56 -13.05 3.68
CA LYS A 68 8.20 -12.66 5.05
C LYS A 68 7.01 -11.70 5.02
N VAL A 69 5.95 -12.05 5.73
CA VAL A 69 4.75 -11.23 5.86
C VAL A 69 4.94 -10.24 7.02
N ILE A 70 4.77 -8.95 6.75
CA ILE A 70 4.80 -7.87 7.74
C ILE A 70 3.37 -7.32 7.88
N ALA A 71 2.77 -7.53 9.04
CA ALA A 71 1.44 -7.02 9.35
C ALA A 71 1.20 -6.98 10.87
N ILE A 72 0.02 -6.50 11.25
CA ILE A 72 -0.49 -6.60 12.62
C ILE A 72 -0.72 -8.09 12.96
N PRO A 73 -0.35 -8.57 14.17
CA PRO A 73 -0.47 -9.98 14.52
C PRO A 73 -1.86 -10.57 14.24
N GLU A 74 -2.93 -9.85 14.58
CA GLU A 74 -4.33 -10.26 14.36
C GLU A 74 -4.68 -10.38 12.87
N VAL A 75 -3.99 -9.66 11.97
CA VAL A 75 -4.17 -9.76 10.53
C VAL A 75 -3.52 -11.04 9.98
N THR A 76 -2.51 -11.58 10.66
CA THR A 76 -1.71 -12.72 10.18
C THR A 76 -2.26 -14.10 10.54
N ASP A 77 -3.53 -14.19 10.97
CA ASP A 77 -4.20 -15.46 11.27
C ASP A 77 -4.59 -16.23 9.98
N PHE A 78 -3.60 -16.45 9.11
CA PHE A 78 -3.71 -17.20 7.86
C PHE A 78 -2.43 -17.99 7.60
N GLY A 79 -2.54 -19.11 6.88
CA GLY A 79 -1.39 -19.90 6.42
C GLY A 79 -0.60 -20.69 7.48
N GLY A 80 -0.86 -20.47 8.78
CA GLY A 80 -0.27 -21.25 9.88
C GLY A 80 1.26 -21.17 9.94
N GLU A 81 1.91 -22.23 10.45
CA GLU A 81 3.37 -22.29 10.66
C GLU A 81 4.21 -22.19 9.36
N GLN A 82 3.58 -22.31 8.20
CA GLN A 82 4.27 -22.22 6.91
C GLN A 82 4.57 -20.77 6.50
N VAL A 83 3.83 -19.80 7.05
CA VAL A 83 4.01 -18.37 6.74
C VAL A 83 4.99 -17.76 7.73
N LYS A 84 6.05 -17.14 7.22
CA LYS A 84 7.04 -16.43 8.04
C LYS A 84 6.51 -15.04 8.35
N VAL A 85 6.05 -14.84 9.58
CA VAL A 85 5.49 -13.56 10.03
C VAL A 85 6.53 -12.71 10.77
N ILE A 86 6.57 -11.42 10.45
CA ILE A 86 7.16 -10.37 11.27
C ILE A 86 6.00 -9.51 11.79
N GLY A 87 5.51 -9.85 12.98
CA GLY A 87 4.47 -9.07 13.63
C GLY A 87 4.98 -7.69 14.03
N MET A 88 4.23 -6.64 13.71
CA MET A 88 4.47 -5.29 14.19
C MET A 88 3.14 -4.57 14.45
N ASN A 89 3.18 -3.43 15.13
CA ASN A 89 1.98 -2.64 15.39
C ASN A 89 2.23 -1.15 15.11
N ILE A 90 1.17 -0.35 15.12
CA ILE A 90 1.18 1.09 14.82
C ILE A 90 2.23 1.80 15.68
N GLY A 91 3.05 2.64 15.04
CA GLY A 91 4.18 3.35 15.65
C GLY A 91 5.49 2.55 15.66
N GLY A 92 5.42 1.22 15.48
CA GLY A 92 6.58 0.35 15.38
C GLY A 92 7.37 0.57 14.10
N THR A 93 8.68 0.32 14.14
CA THR A 93 9.56 0.30 12.97
C THR A 93 10.34 -1.02 12.94
N VAL A 94 10.20 -1.77 11.85
CA VAL A 94 10.98 -2.96 11.54
C VAL A 94 12.12 -2.58 10.60
N LYS A 95 13.35 -2.97 10.94
CA LYS A 95 14.50 -2.90 10.03
C LYS A 95 14.56 -4.17 9.19
N THR A 96 14.71 -4.03 7.89
CA THR A 96 14.76 -5.13 6.92
C THR A 96 16.08 -5.09 6.14
N SER A 97 16.35 -6.09 5.32
CA SER A 97 17.52 -6.08 4.44
C SER A 97 17.46 -4.99 3.36
N PHE A 98 16.26 -4.58 2.96
CA PHE A 98 16.04 -3.52 1.96
C PHE A 98 16.00 -2.10 2.55
N GLY A 99 15.87 -1.97 3.88
CA GLY A 99 15.76 -0.69 4.57
C GLY A 99 14.88 -0.78 5.82
N PHE A 100 13.71 -0.14 5.79
CA PHE A 100 12.79 -0.17 6.93
C PHE A 100 11.32 -0.13 6.52
N VAL A 101 10.47 -0.64 7.41
CA VAL A 101 9.01 -0.48 7.36
C VAL A 101 8.57 0.09 8.69
N ARG A 102 7.81 1.18 8.66
CA ARG A 102 7.16 1.77 9.83
C ARG A 102 5.66 1.74 9.62
N MET A 103 4.95 1.22 10.61
CA MET A 103 3.50 1.18 10.58
C MET A 103 2.97 2.46 11.20
N VAL A 104 1.99 3.07 10.52
CA VAL A 104 1.38 4.34 10.92
C VAL A 104 -0.15 4.19 10.97
N PRO A 105 -0.85 5.07 11.71
CA PRO A 105 -2.30 4.98 11.80
C PRO A 105 -2.98 5.08 10.43
N ALA A 106 -4.12 4.39 10.31
CA ALA A 106 -5.13 4.60 9.28
C ALA A 106 -6.51 4.64 9.95
N VAL A 107 -7.45 5.39 9.38
CA VAL A 107 -8.83 5.49 9.86
C VAL A 107 -9.71 4.61 8.98
N HIS A 108 -9.76 3.32 9.32
CA HIS A 108 -10.58 2.28 8.68
C HIS A 108 -10.77 1.09 9.62
N SER A 109 -11.67 0.17 9.30
CA SER A 109 -11.78 -1.12 9.98
C SER A 109 -10.78 -2.14 9.45
N SER A 110 -10.51 -3.21 10.21
CA SER A 110 -9.57 -4.25 9.78
C SER A 110 -10.21 -5.56 9.33
N GLY A 111 -11.50 -5.78 9.53
CA GLY A 111 -12.16 -7.05 9.15
C GLY A 111 -11.85 -8.26 10.04
N VAL A 112 -11.05 -8.10 11.10
CA VAL A 112 -10.71 -9.17 12.07
C VAL A 112 -10.74 -8.61 13.50
N GLY A 113 -11.17 -9.42 14.46
CA GLY A 113 -11.25 -9.03 15.87
C GLY A 113 -9.88 -8.70 16.46
N GLY A 114 -9.75 -7.53 17.10
CA GLY A 114 -8.49 -7.06 17.67
C GLY A 114 -7.53 -6.41 16.67
N GLY A 115 -7.74 -6.63 15.37
CA GLY A 115 -7.00 -5.95 14.31
C GLY A 115 -7.47 -4.51 14.10
N VAL A 116 -6.54 -3.66 13.65
CA VAL A 116 -6.80 -2.27 13.25
C VAL A 116 -6.18 -2.03 11.88
N ALA A 117 -6.74 -1.10 11.09
CA ALA A 117 -6.15 -0.73 9.82
C ALA A 117 -4.88 0.12 10.02
N CYS A 118 -3.95 0.04 9.08
CA CYS A 118 -2.73 0.82 9.12
C CYS A 118 -2.26 1.27 7.73
N GLY A 119 -1.36 2.25 7.72
CA GLY A 119 -0.51 2.56 6.58
C GLY A 119 0.94 2.18 6.85
N PHE A 120 1.80 2.37 5.85
CA PHE A 120 3.23 2.12 5.94
C PHE A 120 4.05 3.32 5.45
N VAL A 121 5.13 3.63 6.17
CA VAL A 121 6.27 4.39 5.65
C VAL A 121 7.40 3.40 5.38
N ILE A 122 7.81 3.29 4.13
CA ILE A 122 8.73 2.28 3.62
C ILE A 122 9.99 2.99 3.11
N GLY A 123 11.11 2.73 3.77
CA GLY A 123 12.43 3.12 3.27
C GLY A 123 13.01 2.01 2.42
N VAL A 124 13.17 2.24 1.11
CA VAL A 124 13.70 1.25 0.16
C VAL A 124 14.38 1.96 -1.02
N GLY A 125 15.49 1.43 -1.53
CA GLY A 125 16.16 1.97 -2.72
C GLY A 125 16.58 3.44 -2.62
N GLY A 126 16.79 3.95 -1.40
CA GLY A 126 17.10 5.36 -1.14
C GLY A 126 15.90 6.33 -1.21
N LYS A 127 14.68 5.80 -1.24
CA LYS A 127 13.42 6.57 -1.25
C LYS A 127 12.60 6.30 0.00
N VAL A 128 11.76 7.26 0.36
CA VAL A 128 10.73 7.11 1.39
C VAL A 128 9.36 7.11 0.73
N VAL A 129 8.71 5.95 0.74
CA VAL A 129 7.37 5.73 0.18
C VAL A 129 6.37 5.63 1.32
N TYR A 130 5.36 6.49 1.31
CA TYR A 130 4.17 6.35 2.15
C TYR A 130 3.09 5.61 1.37
N PHE A 131 2.54 4.55 1.94
CA PHE A 131 1.31 3.92 1.49
C PHE A 131 0.27 4.06 2.60
N ALA A 132 -0.88 4.63 2.27
CA ALA A 132 -1.90 4.93 3.27
C ALA A 132 -2.67 3.70 3.78
N GLY A 133 -2.68 2.61 3.02
CA GLY A 133 -3.75 1.63 3.14
C GLY A 133 -5.12 2.25 2.84
N ASP A 134 -6.17 1.55 3.23
CA ASP A 134 -7.50 2.12 3.27
C ASP A 134 -7.64 3.05 4.47
N THR A 135 -8.02 4.29 4.21
CA THR A 135 -8.19 5.30 5.25
C THR A 135 -9.09 6.43 4.78
N ALA A 136 -9.77 7.07 5.73
CA ALA A 136 -10.25 8.44 5.59
C ALA A 136 -9.10 9.45 5.73
N LEU A 137 -9.36 10.73 5.40
CA LEU A 137 -8.45 11.83 5.71
C LEU A 137 -8.40 12.05 7.23
N PHE A 138 -7.20 12.20 7.79
CA PHE A 138 -7.02 12.52 9.21
C PHE A 138 -5.83 13.44 9.46
N GLY A 139 -5.89 14.23 10.54
CA GLY A 139 -4.91 15.30 10.81
C GLY A 139 -3.48 14.81 10.99
N ASP A 140 -3.28 13.63 11.59
CA ASP A 140 -1.96 13.08 11.88
C ASP A 140 -1.19 12.61 10.64
N MET A 141 -1.80 12.62 9.45
CA MET A 141 -1.05 12.56 8.19
C MET A 141 0.02 13.65 8.12
N LYS A 142 -0.23 14.80 8.75
CA LYS A 142 0.76 15.87 8.90
C LYS A 142 1.96 15.44 9.75
N LEU A 143 1.73 14.75 10.86
CA LEU A 143 2.80 14.26 11.73
C LEU A 143 3.66 13.19 11.02
N ILE A 144 3.05 12.38 10.15
CA ILE A 144 3.76 11.43 9.31
C ILE A 144 4.72 12.16 8.37
N GLY A 145 4.26 13.20 7.67
CA GLY A 145 5.08 14.01 6.76
C GLY A 145 6.12 14.91 7.45
N GLU A 146 5.87 15.36 8.67
CA GLU A 146 6.83 16.12 9.48
C GLU A 146 7.99 15.25 9.98
N ARG A 147 7.72 13.95 10.23
CA ARG A 147 8.72 13.00 10.72
C ARG A 147 9.67 12.54 9.62
N ASP A 148 9.13 12.20 8.46
CA ASP A 148 9.90 11.65 7.33
C ASP A 148 9.60 12.49 6.08
N LYS A 149 10.64 12.87 5.34
CA LYS A 149 10.45 13.53 4.04
C LYS A 149 9.90 12.51 3.03
N ILE A 150 8.59 12.55 2.79
CA ILE A 150 7.91 11.61 1.89
C ILE A 150 8.23 11.96 0.42
N ASP A 151 8.95 11.06 -0.26
CA ASP A 151 9.23 11.23 -1.68
C ASP A 151 7.99 10.89 -2.53
N TRP A 152 7.28 9.82 -2.12
CA TRP A 152 6.14 9.23 -2.84
C TRP A 152 5.00 8.90 -1.88
N ALA A 153 3.80 9.40 -2.16
CA ALA A 153 2.57 9.05 -1.46
C ALA A 153 1.65 8.21 -2.36
N ILE A 154 1.31 7.01 -1.92
CA ILE A 154 0.37 6.10 -2.59
C ILE A 154 -0.93 6.13 -1.78
N LEU A 155 -2.01 6.63 -2.40
CA LEU A 155 -3.23 7.05 -1.68
C LEU A 155 -4.49 6.46 -2.33
N PRO A 156 -5.46 5.97 -1.54
CA PRO A 156 -6.75 5.57 -2.07
C PRO A 156 -7.55 6.79 -2.52
N ILE A 157 -8.32 6.65 -3.61
CA ILE A 157 -9.21 7.73 -4.11
C ILE A 157 -10.66 7.28 -4.31
N GLY A 158 -11.02 6.07 -3.86
CA GLY A 158 -12.29 5.40 -4.19
C GLY A 158 -13.54 6.05 -3.62
N GLY A 159 -13.43 6.87 -2.58
CA GLY A 159 -14.52 7.63 -1.97
C GLY A 159 -15.46 6.83 -1.08
N HIS A 160 -16.15 5.81 -1.60
CA HIS A 160 -17.22 5.14 -0.82
C HIS A 160 -16.71 4.47 0.47
N TYR A 161 -15.54 3.82 0.42
CA TYR A 161 -14.93 3.13 1.56
C TYR A 161 -13.67 3.84 2.09
N THR A 162 -13.11 4.79 1.33
CA THR A 162 -11.82 5.45 1.57
C THR A 162 -11.91 6.92 1.18
N MET A 163 -10.82 7.69 1.25
CA MET A 163 -10.80 9.05 0.72
C MET A 163 -11.31 9.13 -0.72
N ASP A 164 -12.03 10.20 -1.05
CA ASP A 164 -12.32 10.60 -2.42
C ASP A 164 -11.13 11.36 -3.03
N PRO A 165 -11.17 11.76 -4.32
CA PRO A 165 -10.09 12.52 -4.94
C PRO A 165 -9.73 13.85 -4.25
N VAL A 166 -10.69 14.52 -3.62
CA VAL A 166 -10.48 15.82 -2.97
C VAL A 166 -9.74 15.63 -1.64
N ASP A 167 -10.21 14.68 -0.83
CA ASP A 167 -9.60 14.34 0.45
C ASP A 167 -8.20 13.74 0.26
N ALA A 168 -8.01 12.88 -0.74
CA ALA A 168 -6.69 12.35 -1.08
C ALA A 168 -5.72 13.46 -1.50
N ALA A 169 -6.18 14.46 -2.26
CA ALA A 169 -5.34 15.59 -2.62
C ALA A 169 -4.96 16.45 -1.40
N LYS A 170 -5.87 16.59 -0.43
CA LYS A 170 -5.55 17.23 0.85
C LYS A 170 -4.53 16.42 1.65
N ALA A 171 -4.64 15.09 1.65
CA ALA A 171 -3.67 14.19 2.28
C ALA A 171 -2.26 14.39 1.70
N VAL A 172 -2.10 14.51 0.38
CA VAL A 172 -0.81 14.83 -0.27
C VAL A 172 -0.18 16.09 0.33
N THR A 173 -0.98 17.13 0.54
CA THR A 173 -0.52 18.40 1.13
C THR A 173 -0.09 18.22 2.58
N LEU A 174 -0.86 17.48 3.39
CA LEU A 174 -0.52 17.22 4.79
C LEU A 174 0.79 16.43 4.92
N LEU A 175 0.97 15.42 4.06
CA LEU A 175 2.16 14.58 4.02
C LEU A 175 3.42 15.32 3.51
N GLY A 176 3.26 16.49 2.87
CA GLY A 176 4.37 17.20 2.24
C GLY A 176 5.04 16.38 1.12
N ALA A 177 4.30 15.45 0.49
CA ALA A 177 4.85 14.53 -0.48
C ALA A 177 5.16 15.23 -1.82
N THR A 178 6.26 14.84 -2.48
CA THR A 178 6.64 15.45 -3.79
C THR A 178 5.99 14.76 -4.99
N ASN A 179 5.62 13.48 -4.84
CA ASN A 179 4.95 12.70 -5.87
C ASN A 179 3.78 11.94 -5.26
N ALA A 180 2.72 11.74 -6.03
CA ALA A 180 1.55 10.97 -5.61
C ALA A 180 1.10 9.96 -6.68
N ILE A 181 0.63 8.80 -6.23
CA ILE A 181 0.06 7.73 -7.07
C ILE A 181 -1.32 7.36 -6.50
N PRO A 182 -2.41 7.52 -7.26
CA PRO A 182 -3.73 7.09 -6.82
C PRO A 182 -3.90 5.57 -6.94
N VAL A 183 -4.54 4.95 -5.94
CA VAL A 183 -4.91 3.52 -5.89
C VAL A 183 -6.34 3.34 -5.36
N HIS A 184 -6.82 2.10 -5.22
CA HIS A 184 -8.14 1.77 -4.68
C HIS A 184 -9.29 2.54 -5.40
N TYR A 185 -9.39 2.38 -6.72
CA TYR A 185 -10.46 2.97 -7.53
C TYR A 185 -10.78 2.12 -8.76
N ASN A 186 -11.99 2.26 -9.29
CA ASN A 186 -12.49 1.59 -10.49
C ASN A 186 -12.53 0.05 -10.46
N THR A 187 -12.14 -0.61 -9.36
CA THR A 187 -12.21 -2.07 -9.23
C THR A 187 -13.66 -2.55 -9.29
N TRP A 188 -14.56 -1.76 -8.70
CA TRP A 188 -16.00 -1.93 -8.79
C TRP A 188 -16.69 -0.60 -9.08
N ASP A 189 -17.93 -0.66 -9.56
CA ASP A 189 -18.72 0.54 -9.88
C ASP A 189 -18.91 1.48 -8.69
N ILE A 190 -19.00 0.94 -7.47
CA ILE A 190 -19.21 1.72 -6.25
C ILE A 190 -18.02 2.62 -5.87
N ILE A 191 -16.83 2.30 -6.38
CA ILE A 191 -15.60 3.08 -6.21
C ILE A 191 -15.10 3.66 -7.54
N ARG A 192 -16.01 3.86 -8.50
CA ARG A 192 -15.66 4.42 -9.81
C ARG A 192 -15.26 5.88 -9.69
N GLN A 193 -14.06 6.21 -10.18
CA GLN A 193 -13.46 7.54 -10.11
C GLN A 193 -12.68 7.86 -11.38
N ASN A 194 -12.58 9.16 -11.69
CA ASN A 194 -11.65 9.66 -12.68
C ASN A 194 -10.35 10.09 -11.97
N PRO A 195 -9.21 9.38 -12.16
CA PRO A 195 -7.96 9.74 -11.49
C PRO A 195 -7.38 11.09 -11.93
N GLU A 196 -7.82 11.63 -13.07
CA GLU A 196 -7.48 13.00 -13.47
C GLU A 196 -8.11 14.05 -12.56
N ASP A 197 -9.27 13.76 -11.94
CA ASP A 197 -9.88 14.67 -10.98
C ASP A 197 -9.01 14.77 -9.73
N PHE A 198 -8.43 13.66 -9.27
CA PHE A 198 -7.42 13.67 -8.19
C PHE A 198 -6.21 14.52 -8.59
N ALA A 199 -5.68 14.32 -9.81
CA ALA A 199 -4.55 15.09 -10.31
C ALA A 199 -4.83 16.61 -10.34
N ALA A 200 -6.04 17.01 -10.71
CA ALA A 200 -6.46 18.41 -10.75
C ALA A 200 -6.55 19.07 -9.37
N HIS A 201 -6.81 18.32 -8.30
CA HIS A 201 -6.90 18.84 -6.94
C HIS A 201 -5.55 18.87 -6.20
N VAL A 202 -4.56 18.11 -6.65
CA VAL A 202 -3.24 18.04 -6.01
C VAL A 202 -2.45 19.33 -6.24
N VAL A 203 -1.93 19.91 -5.16
CA VAL A 203 -1.09 21.11 -5.18
C VAL A 203 0.30 20.79 -4.64
N GLY A 204 1.35 21.22 -5.35
CA GLY A 204 2.73 21.11 -4.87
C GLY A 204 3.39 19.74 -5.04
N ALA A 205 2.70 18.77 -5.66
CA ALA A 205 3.23 17.45 -5.96
C ALA A 205 2.92 17.04 -7.40
N LYS A 206 3.73 16.14 -7.97
CA LYS A 206 3.45 15.53 -9.28
C LYS A 206 2.59 14.28 -9.10
N VAL A 207 1.47 14.20 -9.81
CA VAL A 207 0.64 13.00 -9.84
C VAL A 207 1.07 12.07 -10.97
N HIS A 208 1.13 10.78 -10.69
CA HIS A 208 1.47 9.72 -11.63
C HIS A 208 0.33 8.69 -11.66
N ILE A 209 -0.49 8.73 -12.71
CA ILE A 209 -1.59 7.79 -12.91
C ILE A 209 -1.03 6.56 -13.62
N VAL A 210 -0.79 5.49 -12.86
CA VAL A 210 -0.26 4.21 -13.36
C VAL A 210 -1.44 3.27 -13.59
N LYS A 211 -1.51 2.61 -14.76
CA LYS A 211 -2.54 1.61 -15.02
C LYS A 211 -2.09 0.22 -14.52
N PRO A 212 -3.01 -0.68 -14.12
CA PRO A 212 -2.66 -2.05 -13.80
C PRO A 212 -1.84 -2.69 -14.95
N GLY A 213 -0.73 -3.32 -14.60
CA GLY A 213 0.22 -3.94 -15.54
C GLY A 213 1.31 -2.99 -16.03
N GLN A 214 1.29 -1.72 -15.63
CA GLN A 214 2.33 -0.76 -15.94
C GLN A 214 3.26 -0.53 -14.75
N SER A 215 4.46 -0.04 -15.07
CA SER A 215 5.49 0.25 -14.09
C SER A 215 6.10 1.62 -14.34
N ILE A 216 6.59 2.25 -13.27
CA ILE A 216 7.35 3.50 -13.34
C ILE A 216 8.60 3.41 -12.48
N GLN A 217 9.62 4.19 -12.84
CA GLN A 217 10.80 4.37 -11.99
C GLN A 217 10.52 5.48 -10.98
N LEU A 218 10.72 5.18 -9.70
CA LEU A 218 10.62 6.13 -8.60
C LEU A 218 11.95 6.88 -8.47
N MET A 219 12.16 7.85 -9.37
CA MET A 219 13.40 8.65 -9.46
C MET A 219 13.53 9.73 -8.38
#